data_AF-Q9RW19-F1
#
_entry.id   AF-Q9RW19-F1
#
_cell.length_a   1.000
_cell.length_b   1.000
_cell.length_c   1.000
_cell.angle_alpha   90.00
_cell.angle_beta   90.00
_cell.angle_gamma   90.00
#
_symmetry.space_group_name_H-M   'P 1'
#
loop_
_entity.id
_entity.type
_entity.pdbx_description
1 polymer ?
#
loop_
_entity_poly.entity_id
_entity_poly.type
_entity_poly.pdbx_seq_one_letter_code
_entity_poly.pdbx_strand_id
1 'polypeptide(L)'
;MADADLNADGPPERLAWIPADAARAFVDGDEHHARTLLARARDAEAPGSLAWARLERLYGLVSIHVLREVEGTFALERSDAALLALGAELPTLDDLEARAGAASP
;
A
#
# COMPACT_ATOMS: atom_id res chain seq x y z
N MET A 1 -8.07 33.77 -23.12
CA MET A 1 -6.89 32.95 -23.46
C MET A 1 -6.49 32.30 -22.16
N ALA A 2 -6.73 31.00 -22.05
CA ALA A 2 -6.56 30.22 -20.84
C ALA A 2 -5.07 29.98 -20.61
N ASP A 3 -4.61 30.18 -19.37
CA ASP A 3 -3.49 29.42 -18.83
C ASP A 3 -3.94 28.90 -17.47
N ALA A 4 -4.32 27.63 -17.49
CA ALA A 4 -4.63 26.88 -16.30
C ALA A 4 -3.30 26.33 -15.78
N ASP A 5 -2.73 26.97 -14.77
CA ASP A 5 -1.75 26.33 -13.89
C ASP A 5 -2.50 25.36 -12.95
N LEU A 6 -3.09 24.33 -13.57
CA LEU A 6 -3.51 23.09 -12.94
C LEU A 6 -2.26 22.22 -12.81
N ASN A 7 -1.41 22.40 -11.80
CA ASN A 7 -0.41 21.40 -11.37
C ASN A 7 0.28 21.76 -10.04
N ALA A 8 -0.50 22.09 -9.00
CA ALA A 8 0.01 22.18 -7.63
C ALA A 8 -0.54 21.09 -6.69
N ASP A 9 -1.26 20.09 -7.21
CA ASP A 9 -1.78 18.93 -6.45
C ASP A 9 -0.92 17.67 -6.69
N GLY A 10 0.40 17.78 -6.45
CA GLY A 10 1.32 16.64 -6.54
C GLY A 10 1.00 15.55 -5.50
N PRO A 11 1.35 14.26 -5.69
CA PRO A 11 0.83 13.14 -4.90
C PRO A 11 1.72 12.59 -3.74
N PRO A 12 2.37 13.38 -2.84
CA PRO A 12 3.09 12.78 -1.71
C PRO A 12 2.23 12.57 -0.45
N GLU A 13 1.28 13.46 -0.12
CA GLU A 13 0.52 13.35 1.15
C GLU A 13 -0.47 12.19 1.16
N ARG A 14 -1.16 11.92 0.04
CA ARG A 14 -2.19 10.86 -0.03
C ARG A 14 -1.63 9.46 0.20
N LEU A 15 -0.36 9.24 -0.11
CA LEU A 15 0.32 7.93 0.01
C LEU A 15 1.29 7.88 1.19
N ALA A 16 1.36 8.91 2.03
CA ALA A 16 2.31 8.98 3.15
C ALA A 16 2.14 7.85 4.19
N TRP A 17 0.96 7.21 4.22
CA TRP A 17 0.68 6.04 5.05
C TRP A 17 1.37 4.75 4.56
N ILE A 18 1.85 4.72 3.31
CA ILE A 18 2.65 3.61 2.78
C ILE A 18 4.12 3.84 3.17
N PRO A 19 4.78 2.88 3.86
CA PRO A 19 6.19 2.99 4.20
C PRO A 19 7.06 3.17 2.95
N ALA A 20 7.87 4.23 2.91
CA ALA A 20 8.72 4.57 1.76
C ALA A 20 9.66 3.43 1.38
N ASP A 21 10.28 2.80 2.39
CA ASP A 21 11.23 1.71 2.21
C ASP A 21 10.56 0.46 1.63
N ALA A 22 9.29 0.20 1.98
CA ALA A 22 8.54 -0.92 1.41
C ALA A 22 8.22 -0.69 -0.07
N ALA A 23 7.80 0.53 -0.40
CA ALA A 23 7.56 0.94 -1.79
C ALA A 23 8.83 0.85 -2.64
N ARG A 24 9.97 1.33 -2.10
CA ARG A 24 11.26 1.25 -2.79
C ARG A 24 11.69 -0.19 -3.02
N ALA A 25 11.65 -1.03 -1.97
CA ALA A 25 11.99 -2.44 -2.08
C ALA A 25 11.15 -3.16 -3.14
N PHE A 26 9.85 -2.85 -3.24
CA PHE A 26 8.98 -3.43 -4.25
C PHE A 26 9.41 -3.04 -5.68
N VAL A 27 9.61 -1.75 -5.95
CA VAL A 27 10.04 -1.27 -7.28
C VAL A 27 11.45 -1.75 -7.66
N ASP A 28 12.32 -1.96 -6.68
CA ASP A 28 13.67 -2.48 -6.90
C ASP A 28 13.70 -4.01 -7.11
N GLY A 29 12.55 -4.70 -7.03
CA GLY A 29 12.42 -6.15 -7.21
C GLY A 29 12.82 -6.98 -5.99
N ASP A 30 12.86 -6.38 -4.80
CA ASP A 30 13.02 -7.08 -3.52
C ASP A 30 11.65 -7.21 -2.82
N GLU A 31 10.73 -7.94 -3.46
CA GLU A 31 9.34 -8.02 -2.97
C GLU A 31 9.24 -8.80 -1.65
N HIS A 32 10.20 -9.70 -1.37
CA HIS A 32 10.30 -10.36 -0.07
C HIS A 32 10.62 -9.38 1.05
N HIS A 33 11.52 -8.43 0.81
CA HIS A 33 11.80 -7.36 1.77
C HIS A 33 10.63 -6.39 1.89
N ALA A 34 10.02 -5.98 0.77
CA ALA A 34 8.80 -5.16 0.76
C ALA A 34 7.70 -5.79 1.63
N ARG A 35 7.45 -7.10 1.46
CA ARG A 35 6.49 -7.87 2.26
C ARG A 35 6.81 -7.81 3.76
N THR A 36 8.08 -7.94 4.12
CA THR A 36 8.54 -7.89 5.52
C THR A 36 8.30 -6.52 6.14
N LEU A 37 8.58 -5.44 5.40
CA LEU A 37 8.36 -4.08 5.86
C LEU A 37 6.87 -3.76 6.01
N LEU A 38 6.04 -4.18 5.06
CA LEU A 38 4.57 -4.04 5.14
C LEU A 38 3.99 -4.79 6.35
N ALA A 39 4.46 -6.02 6.61
CA ALA A 39 4.02 -6.78 7.79
C ALA A 39 4.35 -6.04 9.09
N ARG A 40 5.57 -5.51 9.22
CA ARG A 40 5.99 -4.76 10.41
C ARG A 40 5.18 -3.49 10.61
N ALA A 41 4.93 -2.74 9.53
CA ALA A 41 4.10 -1.54 9.58
C ALA A 41 2.66 -1.88 9.98
N ARG A 42 2.07 -2.93 9.37
CA ARG A 42 0.74 -3.42 9.72
C ARG A 42 0.65 -3.83 11.19
N ASP A 43 1.64 -4.56 11.70
CA ASP A 43 1.63 -5.07 13.08
C ASP A 43 1.78 -3.98 14.14
N ALA A 44 2.19 -2.77 13.75
CA ALA A 44 2.20 -1.59 14.61
C ALA A 44 0.81 -0.92 14.73
N GLU A 45 -0.12 -1.26 13.84
CA GLU A 45 -1.47 -0.69 13.80
C GLU A 45 -2.49 -1.58 14.53
N ALA A 46 -3.54 -0.96 15.07
CA ALA A 46 -4.62 -1.70 15.71
C ALA A 46 -5.39 -2.55 14.67
N PRO A 47 -5.56 -3.87 14.88
CA PRO A 47 -6.33 -4.72 13.96
C PRO A 47 -7.74 -4.18 13.70
N GLY A 48 -8.16 -4.17 12.44
CA GLY A 48 -9.46 -3.63 12.00
C GLY A 48 -9.51 -2.10 11.85
N SER A 49 -8.45 -1.36 12.21
CA SER A 49 -8.34 0.06 11.88
C SER A 49 -8.14 0.29 10.38
N LEU A 50 -8.40 1.52 9.90
CA LEU A 50 -8.17 1.89 8.50
C LEU A 50 -6.70 1.72 8.09
N ALA A 51 -5.76 2.14 8.94
CA ALA A 51 -4.33 2.03 8.68
C ALA A 51 -3.89 0.56 8.57
N TRP A 52 -4.32 -0.27 9.53
CA TRP A 52 -4.10 -1.71 9.49
C TRP A 52 -4.67 -2.36 8.22
N ALA A 53 -5.92 -2.05 7.86
CA ALA A 53 -6.59 -2.71 6.74
C ALA A 53 -5.94 -2.36 5.39
N ARG A 54 -5.50 -1.11 5.21
CA ARG A 54 -4.76 -0.70 4.02
C ARG A 54 -3.41 -1.41 3.89
N LEU A 55 -2.65 -1.50 4.99
CA LEU A 55 -1.35 -2.18 5.01
C LEU A 55 -1.48 -3.70 4.86
N GLU A 56 -2.49 -4.31 5.48
CA GLU A 56 -2.83 -5.72 5.33
C GLU A 56 -3.16 -6.07 3.87
N ARG A 57 -3.88 -5.18 3.17
CA ARG A 57 -4.18 -5.39 1.76
C ARG A 57 -2.92 -5.38 0.90
N LEU A 58 -2.06 -4.37 1.05
CA LEU A 58 -0.79 -4.30 0.32
C LEU A 58 0.11 -5.50 0.65
N TYR A 59 0.16 -5.92 1.91
CA TYR A 59 0.82 -7.16 2.33
C TYR A 59 0.28 -8.37 1.57
N GLY A 60 -1.04 -8.50 1.47
CA GLY A 60 -1.70 -9.58 0.74
C GLY A 60 -1.36 -9.61 -0.75
N LEU A 61 -1.41 -8.45 -1.41
CA LEU A 61 -1.06 -8.32 -2.83
C LEU A 61 0.40 -8.69 -3.10
N VAL A 62 1.33 -8.16 -2.31
CA VAL A 62 2.76 -8.50 -2.43
C VAL A 62 2.99 -9.99 -2.11
N SER A 63 2.26 -10.56 -1.15
CA SER A 63 2.34 -12.00 -0.84
C SER A 63 1.95 -12.87 -2.04
N ILE A 64 0.88 -12.53 -2.75
CA ILE A 64 0.50 -13.23 -3.99
C ILE A 64 1.60 -13.09 -5.05
N HIS A 65 2.18 -11.89 -5.19
CA HIS A 65 3.26 -11.63 -6.13
C HIS A 65 4.47 -12.55 -5.92
N VAL A 66 4.81 -12.86 -4.66
CA VAL A 66 5.90 -13.78 -4.28
C VAL A 66 5.43 -15.22 -4.04
N LEU A 67 4.35 -15.65 -4.72
CA LEU A 67 3.84 -17.03 -4.73
C LEU A 67 3.41 -17.55 -3.35
N ARG A 68 2.91 -16.67 -2.47
CA ARG A 68 2.32 -17.01 -1.17
C ARG A 68 0.81 -16.89 -1.22
N GLU A 69 0.19 -17.57 -2.18
CA GLU A 69 -1.24 -17.41 -2.52
C GLU A 69 -2.18 -17.54 -1.33
N VAL A 70 -2.07 -18.62 -0.54
CA VAL A 70 -2.98 -18.87 0.60
C VAL A 70 -2.91 -17.74 1.63
N GLU A 71 -1.69 -17.34 1.98
CA GLU A 71 -1.45 -16.26 2.94
C GLU A 71 -1.93 -14.92 2.41
N GLY A 72 -1.67 -14.65 1.13
CA GLY A 72 -2.13 -13.46 0.44
C GLY A 72 -3.65 -13.37 0.40
N THR A 73 -4.34 -14.44 -0.02
CA THR A 73 -5.81 -14.50 -0.06
C THR A 73 -6.42 -14.24 1.31
N PHE A 74 -5.91 -14.86 2.37
CA PHE A 74 -6.43 -14.60 3.71
C PHE A 74 -6.21 -13.15 4.17
N ALA A 75 -5.10 -12.53 3.80
CA ALA A 75 -4.88 -11.11 4.08
C ALA A 75 -5.88 -10.23 3.31
N LEU A 76 -6.08 -10.49 2.01
CA LEU A 76 -7.04 -9.75 1.18
C LEU A 76 -8.47 -9.87 1.69
N GLU A 77 -8.92 -11.08 2.05
CA GLU A 77 -10.27 -11.29 2.59
C GLU A 77 -10.52 -10.47 3.85
N ARG A 78 -9.55 -10.45 4.78
CA ARG A 78 -9.66 -9.66 6.01
C ARG A 78 -9.61 -8.16 5.74
N SER A 79 -8.67 -7.71 4.92
CA SER A 79 -8.51 -6.29 4.62
C SER A 79 -9.72 -5.74 3.87
N ASP A 80 -10.24 -6.48 2.90
CA ASP A 80 -11.32 -6.02 2.03
C ASP A 80 -12.63 -5.94 2.80
N ALA A 81 -12.91 -6.91 3.67
CA ALA A 81 -14.03 -6.85 4.58
C ALA A 81 -13.95 -5.62 5.51
N ALA A 82 -12.76 -5.33 6.06
CA ALA A 82 -12.55 -4.17 6.93
C ALA A 82 -12.67 -2.83 6.18
N LEU A 83 -12.05 -2.70 5.00
CA LEU A 83 -12.10 -1.49 4.18
C LEU A 83 -13.52 -1.21 3.69
N LEU A 84 -14.26 -2.25 3.27
CA LEU A 84 -15.66 -2.12 2.85
C LEU A 84 -16.54 -1.63 4.01
N ALA A 85 -16.38 -2.20 5.20
CA ALA A 85 -17.13 -1.78 6.39
C ALA A 85 -16.84 -0.31 6.78
N LEU A 86 -15.63 0.18 6.48
CA LEU A 86 -15.21 1.55 6.70
C LEU A 86 -15.56 2.51 5.54
N GLY A 87 -16.09 1.99 4.43
CA GLY A 87 -16.36 2.77 3.21
C GLY A 87 -15.09 3.33 2.55
N ALA A 88 -13.95 2.67 2.73
CA ALA A 88 -12.66 3.11 2.20
C ALA A 88 -12.36 2.49 0.83
N GLU A 89 -11.58 3.20 0.02
CA GLU A 89 -11.01 2.67 -1.22
C GLU A 89 -10.04 1.52 -0.93
N LEU A 90 -9.91 0.60 -1.91
CA LEU A 90 -9.06 -0.58 -1.82
C LEU A 90 -7.68 -0.28 -2.43
N PRO A 91 -6.59 -0.25 -1.62
CA PRO A 91 -5.26 -0.07 -2.17
C PRO A 91 -4.88 -1.14 -3.19
N THR A 92 -4.06 -0.77 -4.17
CA THR A 92 -3.53 -1.66 -5.22
C THR A 92 -1.99 -1.65 -5.21
N LEU A 93 -1.36 -2.51 -6.03
CA LEU A 93 0.10 -2.44 -6.22
C LEU A 93 0.52 -1.13 -6.89
N ASP A 94 -0.34 -0.52 -7.71
CA ASP A 94 -0.07 0.78 -8.33
C ASP A 94 0.12 1.88 -7.27
N ASP A 95 -0.58 1.82 -6.12
CA ASP A 95 -0.37 2.75 -5.00
C ASP A 95 1.04 2.59 -4.38
N LEU A 96 1.52 1.34 -4.29
CA LEU A 96 2.84 1.01 -3.77
C LEU A 96 3.94 1.50 -4.74
N GLU A 97 3.74 1.34 -6.05
CA GLU A 97 4.64 1.86 -7.09
C GLU A 97 4.64 3.39 -7.13
N ALA A 98 3.45 4.02 -7.10
CA ALA A 98 3.29 5.47 -7.07
C ALA A 98 3.98 6.08 -5.84
N ARG A 99 3.91 5.40 -4.69
CA ARG A 99 4.62 5.84 -3.47
C ARG A 99 6.12 5.90 -3.66
N ALA A 100 6.72 4.94 -4.37
CA ALA A 100 8.15 4.93 -4.65
C ALA A 100 8.55 6.06 -5.60
N GLY A 101 7.70 6.35 -6.60
CA GLY A 101 7.85 7.51 -7.49
C GLY A 101 7.84 8.83 -6.72
N ALA A 102 6.90 9.00 -5.77
CA ALA A 102 6.79 10.18 -4.93
C ALA A 102 7.88 10.30 -3.83
N ALA A 103 8.60 9.21 -3.54
CA ALA A 103 9.72 9.20 -2.59
C ALA A 103 11.05 9.64 -3.22
N SER A 104 11.11 9.77 -4.54
CA SER A 104 12.30 10.21 -5.26
C SER A 104 12.38 11.75 -5.21
N PRO A 105 13.51 12.34 -4.79
CA PRO A 105 13.69 13.80 -4.73
C PRO A 105 13.73 14.46 -6.12
#